data_AF-A0A835L326-F1
#
_entry.id   AF-A0A835L326-F1
#
_cell.length_a   1.000
_cell.length_b   1.000
_cell.length_c   1.000
_cell.angle_alpha   90.00
_cell.angle_beta   90.00
_cell.angle_gamma   90.00
#
_symmetry.space_group_name_H-M   'P 1'
#
loop_
_entity.id
_entity.type
_entity.pdbx_description
1 polymer ?
#
loop_
_entity_poly.entity_id
_entity_poly.type
_entity_poly.pdbx_seq_one_letter_code
_entity_poly.pdbx_strand_id
1 'polypeptide(L)'
;MHSLSEDLKSLEPTNVISNETTALYNVGIQMGIINPEKYTLESFSQHERDIFKDVYQEYLARNESLPLNYQDWLIVNNYGILLDTRRGIGGLLGHSAIMTTDNWVLEMPGGKGWNNGIPNNNRQIQKDKWFNEHASEWTTVYRCKDSAVAKQAATWADHKYYNPSGGIKKTVHVTYRLTTDFKTISPSYCSKLVVQAYYYGTAMKQRFMD
;
A
#
# COMPACT_ATOMS: atom_id res chain seq x y z
N MET A 1 -55.21 -14.20 21.02
CA MET A 1 -54.52 -14.47 19.74
C MET A 1 -53.49 -13.38 19.54
N HIS A 2 -52.25 -13.64 19.96
CA HIS A 2 -51.13 -12.72 19.77
C HIS A 2 -50.50 -13.08 18.42
N SER A 3 -50.46 -12.12 17.49
CA SER A 3 -50.06 -12.32 16.11
C SER A 3 -48.56 -12.57 16.03
N LEU A 4 -48.15 -13.69 15.41
CA LEU A 4 -46.76 -14.06 15.07
C LEU A 4 -46.08 -13.09 14.07
N SER A 5 -46.65 -11.90 13.83
CA SER A 5 -46.17 -10.94 12.85
C SER A 5 -45.28 -9.83 13.43
N GLU A 6 -45.07 -9.79 14.76
CA GLU A 6 -44.25 -8.74 15.39
C GLU A 6 -42.80 -9.18 15.69
N ASP A 7 -42.47 -10.46 15.60
CA ASP A 7 -41.10 -10.98 15.85
C ASP A 7 -40.19 -10.97 14.61
N LEU A 8 -40.59 -10.31 13.52
CA LEU A 8 -39.86 -10.26 12.25
C LEU A 8 -39.24 -8.88 11.95
N LYS A 9 -38.86 -8.14 12.99
CA LYS A 9 -38.07 -6.91 12.88
C LYS A 9 -36.72 -7.06 13.59
N SER A 10 -35.65 -6.89 12.81
CA SER A 10 -34.22 -6.82 13.19
C SER A 10 -33.39 -8.12 13.17
N LEU A 11 -33.48 -8.89 12.09
CA LEU A 11 -32.28 -9.57 11.61
C LEU A 11 -31.58 -8.61 10.65
N GLU A 12 -30.61 -7.84 11.17
CA GLU A 12 -29.62 -7.21 10.30
C GLU A 12 -28.95 -8.29 9.46
N PRO A 13 -28.67 -8.04 8.16
CA PRO A 13 -28.02 -9.04 7.32
C PRO A 13 -26.66 -9.36 7.94
N THR A 14 -26.53 -10.54 8.55
CA THR A 14 -25.24 -11.12 8.93
C THR A 14 -24.35 -11.04 7.71
N ASN A 15 -23.29 -10.25 7.79
CA ASN A 15 -22.36 -9.98 6.70
C ASN A 15 -21.54 -11.26 6.47
N VAL A 16 -22.10 -12.23 5.75
CA VAL A 16 -21.47 -13.54 5.55
C VAL A 16 -20.22 -13.34 4.69
N ILE A 17 -19.05 -13.52 5.30
CA ILE A 17 -17.76 -13.47 4.60
C ILE A 17 -17.68 -14.68 3.66
N SER A 18 -17.38 -14.45 2.39
CA SER A 18 -17.36 -15.53 1.40
C SER A 18 -16.15 -16.46 1.58
N ASN A 19 -16.27 -17.69 1.10
CA ASN A 19 -15.16 -18.65 1.06
C ASN A 19 -13.98 -18.13 0.21
N GLU A 20 -14.28 -17.37 -0.84
CA GLU A 20 -13.28 -16.77 -1.72
C GLU A 20 -12.49 -15.68 -1.01
N THR A 21 -13.17 -14.75 -0.32
CA THR A 21 -12.54 -13.74 0.55
C THR A 21 -11.64 -14.39 1.59
N THR A 22 -12.13 -15.45 2.23
CA THR A 22 -11.38 -16.20 3.24
C THR A 22 -10.14 -16.86 2.65
N ALA A 23 -10.25 -17.44 1.45
CA ALA A 23 -9.11 -18.02 0.74
C ALA A 23 -8.04 -16.97 0.40
N LEU A 24 -8.46 -15.82 -0.17
CA LEU A 24 -7.57 -14.71 -0.49
C LEU A 24 -6.82 -14.21 0.75
N TYR A 25 -7.53 -14.01 1.86
CA TYR A 25 -6.97 -13.62 3.14
C TYR A 25 -5.93 -14.63 3.65
N ASN A 26 -6.24 -15.94 3.58
CA ASN A 26 -5.32 -17.00 3.99
C ASN A 26 -4.06 -17.06 3.12
N VAL A 27 -4.18 -16.81 1.81
CA VAL A 27 -3.01 -16.69 0.91
C VAL A 27 -2.12 -15.52 1.38
N GLY A 28 -2.71 -14.36 1.69
CA GLY A 28 -1.97 -13.21 2.21
C GLY A 28 -1.26 -13.51 3.55
N ILE A 29 -1.85 -14.33 4.43
CA ILE A 29 -1.19 -14.82 5.66
C ILE A 29 -0.02 -15.73 5.33
N GLN A 30 -0.24 -16.75 4.47
CA GLN A 30 0.80 -17.72 4.10
C GLN A 30 2.01 -17.05 3.45
N MET A 31 1.77 -16.00 2.65
CA MET A 31 2.82 -15.20 2.02
C MET A 31 3.51 -14.22 2.99
N GLY A 32 3.04 -14.10 4.24
CA GLY A 32 3.57 -13.16 5.22
C GLY A 32 3.22 -11.69 4.95
N ILE A 33 2.24 -11.44 4.08
CA ILE A 33 1.75 -10.09 3.72
C ILE A 33 0.76 -9.59 4.79
N ILE A 34 -0.14 -10.47 5.24
CA ILE A 34 -1.12 -10.20 6.31
C ILE A 34 -0.59 -10.73 7.64
N ASN A 35 -0.56 -9.86 8.66
CA ASN A 35 -0.50 -10.31 10.05
C ASN A 35 -1.93 -10.42 10.60
N PRO A 36 -2.44 -11.64 10.87
CA PRO A 36 -3.82 -11.83 11.31
C PRO A 36 -4.13 -11.27 12.70
N GLU A 37 -3.11 -11.02 13.53
CA GLU A 37 -3.27 -10.36 14.83
C GLU A 37 -3.54 -8.85 14.69
N LYS A 38 -3.17 -8.24 13.55
CA LYS A 38 -3.27 -6.80 13.31
C LYS A 38 -4.32 -6.43 12.27
N TYR A 39 -4.52 -7.28 11.27
CA TYR A 39 -5.47 -7.04 10.19
C TYR A 39 -6.36 -8.25 10.05
N THR A 40 -7.56 -8.19 10.63
CA THR A 40 -8.46 -9.33 10.77
C THR A 40 -9.16 -9.67 9.46
N LEU A 41 -9.64 -10.92 9.35
CA LEU A 41 -10.44 -11.38 8.20
C LEU A 41 -11.67 -10.49 7.95
N GLU A 42 -12.31 -10.02 9.01
CA GLU A 42 -13.46 -9.12 8.92
C GLU A 42 -13.07 -7.75 8.33
N SER A 43 -11.95 -7.17 8.78
CA SER A 43 -11.43 -5.91 8.23
C SER A 43 -10.98 -6.07 6.78
N PHE A 44 -10.36 -7.21 6.46
CA PHE A 44 -10.03 -7.56 5.09
C PHE A 44 -11.28 -7.68 4.22
N SER A 45 -12.29 -8.41 4.67
CA SER A 45 -13.55 -8.60 3.95
C SER A 45 -14.27 -7.29 3.70
N GLN A 46 -14.29 -6.37 4.67
CA GLN A 46 -14.87 -5.05 4.49
C GLN A 46 -14.11 -4.23 3.45
N HIS A 47 -12.78 -4.16 3.53
CA HIS A 47 -11.98 -3.42 2.54
C HIS A 47 -12.02 -4.07 1.16
N GLU A 48 -12.10 -5.39 1.09
CA GLU A 48 -12.26 -6.11 -0.16
C GLU A 48 -13.55 -5.72 -0.86
N ARG A 49 -14.66 -5.67 -0.11
CA ARG A 49 -15.97 -5.23 -0.62
C ARG A 49 -16.00 -3.76 -1.01
N ASP A 50 -15.52 -2.89 -0.14
CA ASP A 50 -15.76 -1.44 -0.26
C ASP A 50 -14.69 -0.71 -1.07
N ILE A 51 -13.52 -1.33 -1.26
CA ILE A 51 -12.35 -0.66 -1.82
C ILE A 51 -11.70 -1.53 -2.91
N PHE A 52 -11.25 -2.73 -2.56
CA PHE A 52 -10.36 -3.48 -3.46
C PHE A 52 -11.07 -3.95 -4.72
N LYS A 53 -12.33 -4.38 -4.62
CA LYS A 53 -13.13 -4.78 -5.78
C LYS A 53 -13.39 -3.61 -6.72
N ASP A 54 -13.73 -2.44 -6.20
CA ASP A 54 -13.96 -1.25 -7.02
C ASP A 54 -12.69 -0.81 -7.75
N VAL A 55 -11.56 -0.77 -7.05
CA VAL A 55 -10.26 -0.44 -7.66
C VAL A 55 -9.84 -1.51 -8.68
N TYR A 56 -10.17 -2.78 -8.45
CA TYR A 56 -9.94 -3.84 -9.43
C TYR A 56 -10.84 -3.71 -10.67
N GLN A 57 -12.10 -3.30 -10.52
CA GLN A 57 -12.95 -3.01 -11.69
C GLN A 57 -12.41 -1.82 -12.50
N GLU A 58 -11.91 -0.77 -11.83
CA GLU A 58 -11.22 0.33 -12.51
C GLU A 58 -9.95 -0.14 -13.23
N TYR A 59 -9.23 -1.13 -12.67
CA TYR A 59 -8.09 -1.77 -13.32
C TYR A 59 -8.51 -2.50 -14.60
N LEU A 60 -9.55 -3.34 -14.54
CA LEU A 60 -10.06 -4.07 -15.69
C LEU A 60 -10.56 -3.13 -16.80
N ALA A 61 -11.22 -2.03 -16.43
CA ALA A 61 -11.75 -1.04 -17.38
C ALA A 61 -10.68 -0.32 -18.22
N ARG A 62 -9.39 -0.42 -17.85
CA ARG A 62 -8.26 0.18 -18.59
C ARG A 62 -7.79 -0.67 -19.77
N ASN A 63 -8.39 -1.84 -19.98
CA ASN A 63 -8.26 -2.66 -21.19
C ASN A 63 -6.81 -2.99 -21.57
N GLU A 64 -6.02 -3.41 -20.58
CA GLU A 64 -4.66 -3.91 -20.80
C GLU A 64 -4.68 -5.23 -21.59
N SER A 65 -3.62 -5.48 -22.37
CA SER A 65 -3.53 -6.63 -23.29
C SER A 65 -3.67 -8.00 -22.60
N LEU A 66 -3.32 -8.07 -21.30
CA LEU A 66 -3.38 -9.26 -20.45
C LEU A 66 -3.64 -8.80 -19.00
N PRO A 67 -4.91 -8.63 -18.58
CA PRO A 67 -5.20 -8.21 -17.23
C PRO A 67 -4.85 -9.30 -16.20
N LEU A 68 -4.23 -8.91 -15.09
CA LEU A 68 -4.02 -9.77 -13.92
C LEU A 68 -5.37 -10.24 -13.39
N ASN A 69 -5.45 -11.49 -12.93
CA ASN A 69 -6.60 -11.93 -12.15
C ASN A 69 -6.60 -11.22 -10.78
N TYR A 70 -7.74 -11.28 -10.09
CA TYR A 70 -7.95 -10.51 -8.87
C TYR A 70 -6.97 -10.84 -7.74
N GLN A 71 -6.60 -12.12 -7.57
CA GLN A 71 -5.64 -12.54 -6.55
C GLN A 71 -4.24 -12.00 -6.85
N ASP A 72 -3.77 -12.14 -8.08
CA ASP A 72 -2.46 -11.62 -8.49
C ASP A 72 -2.43 -10.10 -8.37
N TRP A 73 -3.54 -9.44 -8.75
CA TRP A 73 -3.72 -8.01 -8.55
C TRP A 73 -3.64 -7.62 -7.06
N LEU A 74 -4.28 -8.38 -6.16
CA LEU A 74 -4.16 -8.17 -4.72
C LEU A 74 -2.71 -8.33 -4.27
N ILE A 75 -2.01 -9.40 -4.66
CA ILE A 75 -0.62 -9.66 -4.29
C ILE A 75 0.31 -8.51 -4.71
N VAL A 76 0.23 -8.06 -5.97
CA VAL A 76 1.10 -6.96 -6.46
C VAL A 76 0.75 -5.61 -5.83
N ASN A 77 -0.50 -5.45 -5.36
CA ASN A 77 -0.94 -4.29 -4.57
C ASN A 77 -0.82 -4.53 -3.05
N ASN A 78 -0.08 -5.57 -2.66
CA ASN A 78 0.16 -5.96 -1.27
C ASN A 78 -1.13 -6.11 -0.44
N TYR A 79 -2.20 -6.65 -1.01
CA TYR A 79 -3.54 -6.78 -0.40
C TYR A 79 -4.13 -5.45 0.08
N GLY A 80 -3.72 -4.33 -0.52
CA GLY A 80 -4.05 -3.00 -0.02
C GLY A 80 -3.38 -2.66 1.33
N ILE A 81 -2.47 -3.51 1.80
CA ILE A 81 -1.70 -3.36 3.04
C ILE A 81 -0.56 -2.40 2.77
N LEU A 82 -0.93 -1.15 2.86
CA LEU A 82 -0.08 -0.17 3.51
C LEU A 82 -0.08 -0.45 5.02
N LEU A 83 1.11 -0.49 5.62
CA LEU A 83 1.28 -0.74 7.05
C LEU A 83 0.57 0.32 7.93
N ASP A 84 -0.23 -0.21 8.84
CA ASP A 84 -0.97 0.33 9.99
C ASP A 84 -0.29 1.54 10.69
N THR A 85 -0.92 2.70 10.95
CA THR A 85 -2.10 2.87 11.84
C THR A 85 -3.00 4.07 11.57
N ARG A 86 -4.18 4.01 12.19
CA ARG A 86 -5.34 4.93 12.08
C ARG A 86 -5.03 6.44 12.20
N ARG A 87 -5.74 7.17 11.32
CA ARG A 87 -6.10 8.61 11.29
C ARG A 87 -4.97 9.63 11.00
N GLY A 88 -4.78 9.90 9.71
CA GLY A 88 -4.49 11.25 9.21
C GLY A 88 -5.76 11.93 8.70
N ILE A 89 -5.96 13.21 9.02
CA ILE A 89 -7.11 14.04 8.62
C ILE A 89 -7.13 14.16 7.09
N GLY A 90 -7.95 13.34 6.42
CA GLY A 90 -8.05 13.33 4.96
C GLY A 90 -8.56 12.03 4.33
N GLY A 91 -8.63 10.92 5.09
CA GLY A 91 -9.28 9.69 4.63
C GLY A 91 -8.56 9.01 3.47
N LEU A 92 -7.46 8.31 3.76
CA LEU A 92 -7.18 6.99 3.17
C LEU A 92 -6.15 6.23 4.02
N LEU A 93 -6.10 4.92 3.78
CA LEU A 93 -5.31 3.83 4.35
C LEU A 93 -3.85 4.20 4.71
N GLY A 94 -3.25 3.51 5.69
CA GLY A 94 -1.99 3.85 6.40
C GLY A 94 -0.82 4.38 5.56
N HIS A 95 0.09 5.11 6.20
CA HIS A 95 1.24 5.72 5.52
C HIS A 95 2.44 4.76 5.51
N SER A 96 3.24 4.80 4.44
CA SER A 96 4.50 4.04 4.39
C SER A 96 5.63 4.86 3.82
N ALA A 97 6.84 4.52 4.26
CA ALA A 97 8.05 5.17 3.84
C ALA A 97 9.20 4.14 3.78
N ILE A 98 10.26 4.49 3.07
CA ILE A 98 11.47 3.67 2.99
C ILE A 98 12.67 4.47 3.50
N MET A 99 13.51 3.82 4.29
CA MET A 99 14.82 4.35 4.64
C MET A 99 15.74 4.25 3.42
N THR A 100 16.26 5.38 2.91
CA THR A 100 17.24 5.40 1.81
C THR A 100 18.68 5.33 2.32
N THR A 101 18.89 5.73 3.57
CA THR A 101 20.13 5.59 4.34
C THR A 101 19.79 5.40 5.82
N ASP A 102 20.79 5.29 6.69
CA ASP A 102 20.57 5.21 8.15
C ASP A 102 19.90 6.47 8.76
N ASN A 103 19.93 7.59 8.04
CA ASN A 103 19.49 8.90 8.52
C ASN A 103 18.38 9.54 7.69
N TRP A 104 18.02 8.98 6.54
CA TRP A 104 17.07 9.58 5.61
C TRP A 104 15.90 8.66 5.32
N VAL A 105 14.70 9.18 5.55
CA VAL A 105 13.42 8.59 5.17
C VAL A 105 12.96 9.23 3.86
N LEU A 106 12.61 8.42 2.88
CA LEU A 106 11.95 8.84 1.65
C LEU A 106 10.48 8.40 1.70
N GLU A 107 9.60 9.37 1.47
CA GLU A 107 8.16 9.16 1.61
C GLU A 107 7.35 10.00 0.62
N MET A 108 6.05 9.73 0.59
CA MET A 108 5.05 10.60 -0.04
C MET A 108 3.88 10.78 0.94
N PRO A 109 3.81 11.88 1.72
CA PRO A 109 2.88 12.03 2.85
C PRO A 109 1.41 12.15 2.44
N GLY A 110 1.11 12.29 1.15
CA GLY A 110 -0.25 12.51 0.67
C GLY A 110 -0.81 13.83 1.17
N GLY A 111 -2.12 13.84 1.47
CA GLY A 111 -2.82 15.01 2.01
C GLY A 111 -4.23 15.19 1.46
N LYS A 112 -4.90 16.26 1.90
CA LYS A 112 -6.22 16.65 1.39
C LYS A 112 -6.13 16.94 -0.12
N GLY A 113 -7.09 16.43 -0.88
CA GLY A 113 -7.10 16.58 -2.34
C GLY A 113 -6.27 15.53 -3.08
N TRP A 114 -5.86 14.43 -2.42
CA TRP A 114 -5.13 13.32 -3.03
C TRP A 114 -5.82 12.76 -4.28
N ASN A 115 -7.15 12.80 -4.33
CA ASN A 115 -7.97 12.34 -5.46
C ASN A 115 -7.74 13.16 -6.74
N ASN A 116 -7.42 14.44 -6.60
CA ASN A 116 -7.10 15.35 -7.71
C ASN A 116 -5.61 15.33 -8.07
N GLY A 117 -4.79 14.68 -7.25
CA GLY A 117 -3.35 14.70 -7.37
C GLY A 117 -2.71 15.86 -6.60
N ILE A 118 -1.68 15.56 -5.80
CA ILE A 118 -0.89 16.57 -5.08
C ILE A 118 0.49 16.65 -5.74
N PRO A 119 0.80 17.72 -6.48
CA PRO A 119 2.08 17.82 -7.18
C PRO A 119 3.24 17.89 -6.17
N ASN A 120 4.40 17.37 -6.58
CA ASN A 120 5.65 17.53 -5.84
C ASN A 120 5.62 16.98 -4.39
N ASN A 121 4.86 15.92 -4.13
CA ASN A 121 4.56 15.44 -2.78
C ASN A 121 5.67 14.56 -2.17
N ASN A 122 6.45 13.85 -2.98
CA ASN A 122 7.59 13.06 -2.49
C ASN A 122 8.59 13.90 -1.69
N ARG A 123 9.22 13.38 -0.65
CA ARG A 123 10.28 14.10 0.07
C ARG A 123 11.26 13.15 0.74
N GLN A 124 12.47 13.65 0.95
CA GLN A 124 13.36 13.10 1.97
C GLN A 124 13.34 13.97 3.21
N ILE A 125 13.37 13.31 4.35
CA ILE A 125 13.36 13.93 5.66
C ILE A 125 14.26 13.12 6.60
N GLN A 126 14.91 13.80 7.53
CA GLN A 126 15.75 13.12 8.52
C GLN A 126 14.91 12.17 9.36
N LYS A 127 15.45 10.98 9.62
CA LYS A 127 14.80 9.91 10.40
C LYS A 127 14.20 10.43 11.70
N ASP A 128 14.96 11.16 12.50
CA ASP A 128 14.51 11.63 13.81
C ASP A 128 13.36 12.65 13.67
N LYS A 129 13.44 13.51 12.65
CA LYS A 129 12.36 14.44 12.32
C LYS A 129 11.11 13.71 11.85
N TRP A 130 11.25 12.66 11.04
CA TRP A 130 10.14 11.83 10.60
C TRP A 130 9.45 11.16 11.80
N PHE A 131 10.20 10.48 12.67
CA PHE A 131 9.63 9.88 13.88
C PHE A 131 8.96 10.92 14.80
N ASN A 132 9.50 12.15 14.89
CA ASN A 132 8.86 13.22 15.64
C ASN A 132 7.55 13.70 14.99
N GLU A 133 7.51 13.84 13.66
CA GLU A 133 6.27 14.20 12.92
C GLU A 133 5.19 13.12 13.07
N HIS A 134 5.58 11.86 13.21
CA HIS A 134 4.69 10.70 13.36
C HIS A 134 4.62 10.18 14.82
N ALA A 135 5.06 10.96 15.81
CA ALA A 135 5.18 10.48 17.20
C ALA A 135 3.83 10.14 17.85
N SER A 136 2.75 10.78 17.41
CA SER A 136 1.37 10.49 17.85
C SER A 136 0.73 9.31 17.10
N GLU A 137 1.40 8.80 16.07
CA GLU A 137 0.95 7.68 15.25
C GLU A 137 1.64 6.41 15.71
N TRP A 138 0.99 5.26 15.53
CA TRP A 138 1.65 4.01 15.80
C TRP A 138 2.52 3.61 14.61
N THR A 139 3.81 3.51 14.87
CA THR A 139 4.82 3.24 13.85
C THR A 139 5.43 1.86 14.06
N THR A 140 5.45 1.03 13.01
CA THR A 140 6.18 -0.25 13.02
C THR A 140 7.29 -0.23 11.97
N VAL A 141 8.51 -0.60 12.36
CA VAL A 141 9.67 -0.67 11.46
C VAL A 141 9.90 -2.11 11.03
N TYR A 142 9.90 -2.34 9.72
CA TYR A 142 10.23 -3.64 9.11
C TYR A 142 11.61 -3.57 8.48
N ARG A 143 12.43 -4.61 8.69
CA ARG A 143 13.77 -4.69 8.15
C ARG A 143 13.90 -5.96 7.30
N CYS A 144 14.32 -5.80 6.06
CA CYS A 144 14.72 -6.94 5.23
C CYS A 144 15.91 -7.64 5.90
N LYS A 145 15.82 -8.96 6.08
CA LYS A 145 16.90 -9.75 6.72
C LYS A 145 18.19 -9.71 5.93
N ASP A 146 18.09 -9.61 4.60
CA ASP A 146 19.24 -9.46 3.71
C ASP A 146 19.57 -7.96 3.53
N SER A 147 20.69 -7.54 4.10
CA SER A 147 21.15 -6.16 4.03
C SER A 147 21.55 -5.71 2.62
N ALA A 148 21.98 -6.62 1.75
CA ALA A 148 22.33 -6.29 0.37
C ALA A 148 21.08 -5.99 -0.45
N VAL A 149 20.00 -6.77 -0.25
CA VAL A 149 18.68 -6.53 -0.85
C VAL A 149 18.08 -5.21 -0.33
N ALA A 150 18.16 -4.96 0.98
CA ALA A 150 17.71 -3.70 1.57
C ALA A 150 18.42 -2.49 0.94
N LYS A 151 19.76 -2.56 0.82
CA LYS A 151 20.57 -1.49 0.23
C LYS A 151 20.23 -1.25 -1.24
N GLN A 152 20.03 -2.31 -2.01
CA GLN A 152 19.60 -2.25 -3.40
C GLN A 152 18.26 -1.52 -3.56
N ALA A 153 17.25 -1.89 -2.76
CA ALA A 153 15.96 -1.21 -2.76
C ALA A 153 16.08 0.26 -2.36
N ALA A 154 16.83 0.55 -1.30
CA ALA A 154 17.08 1.91 -0.81
C ALA A 154 17.74 2.82 -1.87
N THR A 155 18.81 2.34 -2.52
CA THR A 155 19.50 3.06 -3.59
C THR A 155 18.58 3.30 -4.79
N TRP A 156 17.80 2.29 -5.19
CA TRP A 156 16.85 2.46 -6.29
C TRP A 156 15.79 3.50 -5.96
N ALA A 157 15.24 3.47 -4.74
CA ALA A 157 14.23 4.43 -4.30
C ALA A 157 14.79 5.86 -4.32
N ASP A 158 15.97 6.08 -3.72
CA ASP A 158 16.65 7.37 -3.73
C ASP A 158 16.85 7.91 -5.15
N HIS A 159 17.42 7.09 -6.04
CA HIS A 159 17.76 7.51 -7.39
C HIS A 159 16.51 7.77 -8.24
N LYS A 160 15.45 6.98 -8.08
CA LYS A 160 14.25 7.12 -8.89
C LYS A 160 13.28 8.17 -8.38
N TYR A 161 13.16 8.31 -7.06
CA TYR A 161 12.14 9.15 -6.45
C TYR A 161 12.69 10.42 -5.80
N TYR A 162 14.01 10.64 -5.74
CA TYR A 162 14.56 11.84 -5.12
C TYR A 162 15.64 12.54 -5.97
N ASN A 163 16.72 11.83 -6.28
CA ASN A 163 17.86 12.36 -7.03
C ASN A 163 18.54 11.26 -7.87
N PRO A 164 18.46 11.27 -9.21
CA PRO A 164 19.02 10.21 -10.07
C PRO A 164 20.52 10.00 -9.96
N SER A 165 21.25 10.95 -9.38
CA SER A 165 22.69 10.88 -9.14
C SER A 165 23.07 10.56 -7.69
N GLY A 166 22.11 10.29 -6.79
CA GLY A 166 22.39 9.92 -5.40
C GLY A 166 22.77 11.08 -4.48
N GLY A 167 22.32 12.30 -4.77
CA GLY A 167 22.65 13.52 -4.02
C GLY A 167 21.56 14.03 -3.07
N ILE A 168 21.94 14.91 -2.14
CA ILE A 168 21.05 15.48 -1.11
C ILE A 168 20.02 16.51 -1.63
N LYS A 169 20.15 16.94 -2.88
CA LYS A 169 19.21 17.90 -3.48
C LYS A 169 18.10 17.14 -4.17
N LYS A 170 16.84 17.40 -3.79
CA LYS A 170 15.67 16.91 -4.53
C LYS A 170 15.68 17.45 -5.96
N THR A 171 15.65 16.56 -6.94
CA THR A 171 15.51 16.90 -8.37
C THR A 171 14.35 16.16 -9.04
N VAL A 172 13.78 15.15 -8.39
CA VAL A 172 12.61 14.42 -8.88
C VAL A 172 11.35 14.92 -8.17
N HIS A 173 10.33 15.25 -8.95
CA HIS A 173 9.06 15.77 -8.46
C HIS A 173 7.93 14.81 -8.84
N VAL A 174 7.28 14.22 -7.83
CA VAL A 174 6.25 13.20 -8.02
C VAL A 174 4.90 13.72 -7.56
N THR A 175 3.88 13.53 -8.40
CA THR A 175 2.49 13.81 -8.03
C THR A 175 1.95 12.66 -7.19
N TYR A 176 1.48 12.95 -5.98
CA TYR A 176 0.75 11.97 -5.17
C TYR A 176 -0.65 11.78 -5.72
N ARG A 177 -0.96 10.57 -6.20
CA ARG A 177 -2.30 10.15 -6.58
C ARG A 177 -2.32 8.63 -6.61
N LEU A 178 -3.40 8.03 -6.11
CA LEU A 178 -3.60 6.60 -6.30
C LEU A 178 -3.72 6.31 -7.79
N THR A 179 -2.94 5.34 -8.25
CA THR A 179 -2.92 4.92 -9.65
C THR A 179 -2.60 3.44 -9.72
N THR A 180 -3.20 2.75 -10.69
CA THR A 180 -2.89 1.36 -10.98
C THR A 180 -1.63 1.19 -11.84
N ASP A 181 -1.14 2.28 -12.45
CA ASP A 181 0.09 2.26 -13.24
C ASP A 181 1.26 1.97 -12.29
N PHE A 182 1.73 0.74 -12.25
CA PHE A 182 2.86 0.33 -11.43
C PHE A 182 4.22 0.59 -12.09
N LYS A 183 4.29 0.96 -13.38
CA LYS A 183 5.57 1.11 -14.09
C LYS A 183 6.14 2.51 -13.97
N THR A 184 5.29 3.53 -14.00
CA THR A 184 5.74 4.91 -13.85
C THR A 184 5.95 5.30 -12.40
N ILE A 185 6.77 6.31 -12.15
CA ILE A 185 7.01 6.85 -10.81
C ILE A 185 6.08 8.02 -10.46
N SER A 186 5.33 8.56 -11.43
CA SER A 186 4.42 9.71 -11.25
C SER A 186 3.24 9.60 -12.22
N PRO A 187 1.98 9.61 -11.75
CA PRO A 187 1.58 9.70 -10.35
C PRO A 187 2.00 8.48 -9.51
N SER A 188 2.13 8.64 -8.19
CA SER A 188 2.45 7.55 -7.26
C SER A 188 1.89 7.82 -5.87
N TYR A 189 2.11 6.91 -4.93
CA TYR A 189 1.65 6.98 -3.55
C TYR A 189 2.64 6.22 -2.65
N CYS A 190 2.49 6.38 -1.34
CA CYS A 190 3.44 5.91 -0.33
C CYS A 190 3.85 4.44 -0.51
N SER A 191 2.92 3.49 -0.64
CA SER A 191 3.26 2.06 -0.79
C SER A 191 3.83 1.74 -2.15
N LYS A 192 3.31 2.34 -3.22
CA LYS A 192 3.85 2.10 -4.57
C LYS A 192 5.33 2.41 -4.63
N LEU A 193 5.78 3.49 -4.00
CA LEU A 193 7.21 3.82 -3.87
C LEU A 193 7.98 2.67 -3.20
N VAL A 194 7.51 2.18 -2.05
CA VAL A 194 8.17 1.10 -1.29
C VAL A 194 8.21 -0.22 -2.08
N VAL A 195 7.07 -0.61 -2.68
CA VAL A 195 6.96 -1.85 -3.45
C VAL A 195 7.81 -1.79 -4.72
N GLN A 196 7.80 -0.66 -5.44
CA GLN A 196 8.67 -0.47 -6.62
C GLN A 196 10.15 -0.53 -6.25
N ALA A 197 10.54 0.01 -5.10
CA ALA A 197 11.92 -0.06 -4.63
C ALA A 197 12.41 -1.50 -4.50
N TYR A 198 11.63 -2.36 -3.86
CA TYR A 198 11.98 -3.78 -3.76
C TYR A 198 11.84 -4.53 -5.07
N TYR A 199 10.80 -4.26 -5.87
CA TYR A 199 10.58 -4.95 -7.14
C TYR A 199 11.65 -4.64 -8.19
N TYR A 200 11.93 -3.35 -8.43
CA TYR A 200 12.86 -2.90 -9.47
C TYR A 200 14.30 -2.73 -8.98
N GLY A 201 14.49 -2.45 -7.69
CA GLY A 201 15.82 -2.23 -7.12
C GLY A 201 16.58 -3.52 -6.85
N THR A 202 15.88 -4.65 -6.70
CA THR A 202 16.48 -5.92 -6.28
C THR A 202 16.41 -6.98 -7.39
N ALA A 203 17.10 -8.10 -7.17
CA ALA A 203 17.08 -9.26 -8.06
C ALA A 203 15.70 -9.91 -8.25
N MET A 204 14.63 -9.44 -7.59
CA MET A 204 13.26 -9.87 -7.91
C MET A 204 12.93 -9.65 -9.40
N LYS A 205 13.39 -8.55 -10.02
CA LYS A 205 13.25 -8.37 -11.48
C LYS A 205 14.00 -9.42 -12.30
N GLN A 206 15.16 -9.89 -11.85
CA GLN A 206 15.98 -10.87 -12.58
C GLN A 206 15.34 -12.26 -12.54
N ARG A 207 14.70 -12.64 -11.43
CA ARG A 207 14.04 -13.95 -11.26
C ARG A 207 12.75 -14.15 -12.07
N PHE A 208 12.14 -13.09 -12.59
CA PHE A 208 10.93 -13.16 -13.42
C PHE A 208 11.23 -12.94 -14.92
N MET A 209 12.51 -12.93 -15.31
CA MET A 209 12.94 -12.84 -16.72
C MET A 209 13.72 -14.06 -17.21
N ASP A 210 13.76 -15.13 -16.41
CA ASP A 210 14.33 -16.45 -16.76
C ASP A 210 13.23 -17.53 -16.79
#